data_AF-A0A662A3M7-F1
#
_entry.id   AF-A0A662A3M7-F1
#
_cell.length_a   1.000
_cell.length_b   1.000
_cell.length_c   1.000
_cell.angle_alpha   90.00
_cell.angle_beta   90.00
_cell.angle_gamma   90.00
#
_symmetry.space_group_name_H-M   'P 1'
#
loop_
_entity.id
_entity.type
_entity.pdbx_description
1 polymer ?
#
loop_
_entity_poly.entity_id
_entity_poly.type
_entity_poly.pdbx_seq_one_letter_code
_entity_poly.pdbx_strand_id
1 'polypeptide(L)' 'TGAVVGQQPFGGARASGTNDKSGSHLNLLRWVSARTIKENFIPPEDYRYPFLEEE' A
#
# COMPACT_ATOMS: atom_id res chain seq x y z
N THR A 1 5.59 -12.30 -25.81
CA THR A 1 4.58 -11.92 -26.82
C THR A 1 3.27 -12.59 -26.47
N GLY A 2 2.12 -12.04 -26.87
CA GLY A 2 0.81 -12.66 -26.62
C GLY A 2 0.30 -12.58 -25.17
N ALA A 3 0.62 -11.52 -24.44
CA ALA A 3 0.05 -11.32 -23.11
C ALA A 3 -1.46 -11.04 -23.23
N VAL A 4 -2.27 -11.82 -22.51
CA VAL A 4 -3.72 -11.63 -22.44
C VAL A 4 -4.08 -10.89 -21.15
N VAL A 5 -4.91 -9.85 -21.28
CA VAL A 5 -5.35 -9.00 -20.15
C VAL A 5 -6.00 -9.87 -19.08
N GLY A 6 -5.62 -9.68 -17.82
CA GLY A 6 -6.12 -10.45 -16.69
C GLY A 6 -5.55 -11.87 -16.54
N GLN A 7 -4.72 -12.34 -17.48
CA GLN A 7 -4.07 -13.65 -17.39
C GLN A 7 -2.55 -13.55 -17.22
N GLN A 8 -1.88 -12.71 -18.03
CA GLN A 8 -0.44 -12.49 -17.95
C GLN A 8 -0.14 -10.99 -17.92
N PRO A 9 -0.05 -10.37 -16.73
CA PRO A 9 0.29 -8.96 -16.62
C PRO A 9 1.62 -8.64 -17.33
N PHE A 10 1.57 -7.73 -18.28
CA PHE A 10 2.70 -7.45 -19.15
C PHE A 10 3.64 -6.44 -18.49
N GLY A 11 4.93 -6.77 -18.45
CA GLY A 11 5.95 -5.86 -17.92
C GLY A 11 7.33 -6.52 -17.85
N GLY A 12 8.36 -5.69 -17.97
CA GLY A 12 9.76 -6.09 -17.90
C GLY A 12 10.57 -5.14 -17.01
N ALA A 13 11.79 -5.55 -16.65
CA ALA A 13 12.70 -4.83 -15.75
C ALA A 13 14.03 -4.47 -16.47
N ARG A 14 15.03 -3.97 -15.73
CA ARG A 14 16.31 -3.49 -16.29
C ARG A 14 16.06 -2.33 -17.28
N ALA A 15 16.74 -2.33 -18.43
CA ALA A 15 16.59 -1.30 -19.45
C ALA A 15 15.20 -1.25 -20.12
N SER A 16 14.32 -2.25 -19.90
CA SER A 16 12.97 -2.26 -20.49
C SER A 16 11.92 -1.51 -19.67
N GLY A 17 12.27 -0.94 -18.49
CA GLY A 17 11.40 -0.06 -17.72
C GLY A 17 11.08 -0.54 -16.29
N THR A 18 9.98 -0.01 -15.75
CA THR A 18 9.62 0.00 -14.31
C THR A 18 8.85 -1.21 -13.83
N ASN A 19 8.40 -2.07 -14.73
CA ASN A 19 7.65 -3.29 -14.41
C ASN A 19 6.32 -3.04 -13.66
N ASP A 20 5.58 -1.97 -14.00
CA ASP A 20 4.28 -1.64 -13.37
C ASP A 20 3.12 -2.60 -13.74
N LYS A 21 3.43 -3.66 -14.51
CA LYS A 21 2.51 -4.77 -14.85
C LYS A 21 1.16 -4.30 -15.43
N SER A 22 1.20 -3.53 -16.51
CA SER A 22 0.00 -3.13 -17.27
C SER A 22 -0.84 -4.36 -17.66
N GLY A 23 -2.15 -4.28 -17.44
CA GLY A 23 -3.06 -5.43 -17.50
C GLY A 23 -3.32 -6.11 -16.14
N SER A 24 -2.72 -5.63 -15.05
CA SER A 24 -3.08 -5.96 -13.66
C SER A 24 -3.55 -4.74 -12.88
N HIS A 25 -4.13 -4.97 -11.69
CA HIS A 25 -4.54 -3.90 -10.77
C HIS A 25 -3.36 -3.07 -10.24
N LEU A 26 -2.13 -3.58 -10.26
CA LEU A 26 -0.95 -2.86 -9.78
C LEU A 26 -0.65 -1.62 -10.60
N ASN A 27 -0.93 -1.64 -11.90
CA ASN A 27 -0.76 -0.48 -12.75
C ASN A 27 -1.71 0.67 -12.34
N LEU A 28 -2.93 0.34 -11.90
CA LEU A 28 -3.89 1.34 -11.41
C LEU A 28 -3.40 2.02 -10.14
N LEU A 29 -2.69 1.29 -9.28
CA LEU A 29 -2.12 1.84 -8.04
C LEU A 29 -1.04 2.91 -8.29
N ARG A 30 -0.44 2.97 -9.48
CA ARG A 30 0.52 4.02 -9.85
C ARG A 30 -0.13 5.39 -10.01
N TRP A 31 -1.44 5.42 -10.27
CA TRP A 31 -2.19 6.64 -10.59
C TRP A 31 -3.05 7.13 -9.43
N VAL A 32 -2.91 6.51 -8.25
CA VAL A 32 -3.60 6.92 -7.02
C VAL A 32 -2.58 7.20 -5.93
N SER A 33 -2.89 8.17 -5.07
CA SER A 33 -2.17 8.41 -3.82
C SER A 33 -3.04 7.89 -2.68
N ALA A 34 -2.74 6.68 -2.20
CA ALA A 34 -3.52 6.04 -1.14
C ALA A 34 -3.41 6.84 0.17
N ARG A 35 -4.54 7.01 0.86
CA ARG A 35 -4.59 7.57 2.22
C ARG A 35 -5.23 6.59 3.19
N THR A 36 -4.66 6.48 4.39
CA THR A 36 -5.25 5.72 5.49
C THR A 36 -5.87 6.69 6.49
N ILE A 37 -7.05 6.33 7.02
CA ILE A 37 -7.75 7.11 8.04
C ILE A 37 -7.99 6.18 9.22
N LYS A 38 -7.63 6.61 10.42
CA LYS A 38 -7.94 5.93 11.67
C LYS A 38 -8.85 6.83 12.50
N GLU A 39 -9.95 6.28 12.98
CA GLU A 39 -10.82 6.88 13.98
C GLU A 39 -10.70 6.08 15.28
N ASN A 40 -10.54 6.77 16.41
CA ASN A 40 -10.52 6.14 17.73
C ASN A 40 -11.70 6.67 18.54
N PHE A 41 -12.70 5.82 18.78
CA PHE A 41 -13.92 6.21 19.49
C PHE A 41 -13.71 6.43 21.00
N ILE A 42 -12.59 5.94 21.56
CA ILE A 42 -12.23 6.10 22.96
C ILE A 42 -10.73 6.48 23.01
N PRO A 43 -10.38 7.75 22.75
CA PRO A 43 -9.00 8.20 22.84
C PRO A 43 -8.50 8.12 24.29
N PRO A 44 -7.21 7.78 24.52
CA PRO A 44 -6.63 7.88 25.85
C PRO A 44 -6.62 9.35 26.30
N GLU A 45 -7.00 9.59 27.55
CA GLU A 45 -7.04 10.91 28.17
C GLU A 45 -5.71 11.26 28.88
N ASP A 46 -4.87 10.26 29.14
CA ASP A 46 -3.54 10.40 29.74
C ASP A 46 -2.47 9.82 28.80
N TYR A 47 -1.31 10.48 28.74
CA TYR A 47 -0.17 10.07 27.95
C TYR A 47 0.74 9.08 28.70
N ARG A 48 0.64 9.02 30.02
CA ARG A 48 1.48 8.18 30.88
C ARG A 48 1.12 6.72 30.69
N TYR A 49 2.15 5.89 30.68
CA TYR A 49 2.01 4.45 30.56
C TYR A 49 2.12 3.79 31.93
N PRO A 50 1.48 2.62 32.15
CA PRO A 50 1.46 1.96 33.47
C PRO A 50 2.84 1.66 34.08
N PHE A 51 3.90 1.55 33.29
CA PHE A 51 5.25 1.29 33.81
C PHE A 51 5.92 2.52 34.45
N LEU A 52 5.29 3.70 34.38
CA LEU A 52 5.77 4.94 35.01
C LEU A 52 5.19 5.16 36.41
N GLU A 53 4.28 4.30 36.87
CA GLU A 53 3.70 4.38 38.20
C GLU A 53 4.77 3.96 39.24
N GLU A 54 4.91 4.75 40.32
CA GLU A 54 5.65 4.31 41.50
C GLU A 54 4.84 3.22 42.21
N GLU A 55 5.54 2.22 42.76
CA GLU A 55 4.95 1.04 43.42
C GLU A 55 4.09 1.40 44.65
#